data_AF-C5M2P6-F1
#
_entry.id   AF-C5M2P6-F1
#
_cell.length_a   1.000
_cell.length_b   1.000
_cell.length_c   1.000
_cell.angle_alpha   90.00
_cell.angle_beta   90.00
_cell.angle_gamma   90.00
#
_symmetry.space_group_name_H-M   'P 1'
#
loop_
_entity.id
_entity.type
_entity.pdbx_description
1 polymer ?
#
loop_
_entity_poly.entity_id
_entity_poly.type
_entity_poly.pdbx_seq_one_letter_code
_entity_poly.pdbx_strand_id
1 'polypeptide(L)'
;MATICDSFSKLLQLYHDSLFELVTTYDLYLSYKIRQIVTLLNLEFNLSTSTKEKLEKGWMVLQNSIMLKEQQLWNRRKILNETMSLMVNNGHITNKQMFEFNHNIVYELQMVQIKFDDLIESGSEDMVVIDGSTGDAQEIIIELSSLDTDPQLFTRILMLHSRLINKYYIIKRKLNRSWLPYAD
;
A
#
# COMPACT_ATOMS: atom_id res chain seq x y z
N MET A 1 16.83 0.31 31.99
CA MET A 1 17.28 -1.02 31.53
C MET A 1 16.03 -1.85 31.31
N ALA A 2 15.71 -2.18 30.06
CA ALA A 2 14.68 -3.16 29.73
C ALA A 2 15.41 -4.45 29.36
N THR A 3 15.21 -5.50 30.15
CA THR A 3 15.72 -6.84 29.89
C THR A 3 15.16 -7.32 28.56
N ILE A 4 16.01 -7.37 27.54
CA ILE A 4 15.67 -8.06 26.29
C ILE A 4 15.41 -9.52 26.66
N CYS A 5 14.31 -10.00 26.11
CA CYS A 5 13.62 -11.20 26.48
C CYS A 5 14.36 -12.47 25.99
N ASP A 6 14.91 -13.27 26.91
CA ASP A 6 15.88 -14.34 26.58
C ASP A 6 15.30 -15.72 26.29
N SER A 7 13.97 -15.93 26.36
CA SER A 7 13.42 -17.27 26.08
C SER A 7 13.05 -17.46 24.62
N PHE A 8 13.50 -18.57 24.03
CA PHE A 8 13.20 -18.94 22.63
C PHE A 8 11.71 -18.86 22.30
N SER A 9 10.83 -19.34 23.20
CA SER A 9 9.38 -19.31 22.99
C SER A 9 8.83 -17.90 22.78
N LYS A 10 9.36 -16.90 23.49
CA LYS A 10 8.89 -15.51 23.36
C LYS A 10 9.44 -14.84 22.11
N LEU A 11 10.69 -15.13 21.75
CA LEU A 11 11.27 -14.69 20.47
C LEU A 11 10.49 -15.29 19.30
N LEU A 12 10.12 -16.57 19.38
CA LEU A 12 9.36 -17.26 18.33
C LEU A 12 7.95 -16.68 18.19
N GLN A 13 7.30 -16.38 19.32
CA GLN A 13 6.03 -15.66 19.30
C GLN A 13 6.18 -14.28 18.64
N LEU A 14 7.18 -13.48 19.02
CA LEU A 14 7.42 -12.17 18.43
C LEU A 14 7.66 -12.25 16.92
N TYR A 15 8.38 -13.28 16.46
CA TYR A 15 8.57 -13.55 15.04
C TYR A 15 7.23 -13.78 14.33
N HIS A 16 6.39 -14.68 14.84
CA HIS A 16 5.11 -14.99 14.21
C HIS A 16 4.14 -13.81 14.23
N ASP A 17 4.03 -13.10 15.35
CA ASP A 17 3.18 -11.91 15.49
C ASP A 17 3.63 -10.82 14.49
N SER A 18 4.95 -10.58 14.41
CA SER A 18 5.49 -9.58 13.48
C SER A 18 5.34 -9.98 12.01
N LEU A 19 5.42 -11.27 11.68
CA LEU A 19 5.18 -11.78 10.34
C LEU A 19 3.71 -11.61 9.96
N PHE A 20 2.78 -11.97 10.84
CA PHE A 20 1.35 -11.77 10.61
C PHE A 20 1.01 -10.29 10.40
N GLU A 21 1.55 -9.40 11.25
CA GLU A 21 1.36 -7.95 11.10
C GLU A 21 2.00 -7.41 9.82
N LEU A 22 3.15 -7.95 9.39
CA LEU A 22 3.79 -7.57 8.13
C LEU A 22 2.88 -7.93 6.94
N VAL A 23 2.37 -9.16 6.91
CA VAL A 23 1.51 -9.69 5.83
C VAL A 23 0.22 -8.89 5.73
N THR A 24 -0.47 -8.69 6.85
CA THR A 24 -1.72 -7.90 6.89
C THR A 24 -1.50 -6.43 6.54
N THR A 25 -0.36 -5.85 6.94
CA THR A 25 0.00 -4.48 6.53
C THR A 25 0.28 -4.40 5.03
N TYR A 26 0.89 -5.44 4.43
CA TYR A 26 1.19 -5.47 3.01
C TYR A 26 -0.08 -5.60 2.16
N ASP A 27 -1.01 -6.45 2.59
CA ASP A 27 -2.34 -6.57 1.99
C ASP A 27 -3.08 -5.22 1.97
N LEU A 28 -3.16 -4.53 3.11
CA LEU A 28 -3.76 -3.20 3.20
C LEU A 28 -3.02 -2.15 2.34
N TYR A 29 -1.69 -2.21 2.31
CA TYR A 29 -0.89 -1.32 1.48
C TYR A 29 -1.24 -1.47 0.00
N LEU A 30 -1.33 -2.72 -0.50
CA LEU A 30 -1.70 -2.99 -1.87
C LEU A 30 -3.15 -2.58 -2.17
N SER A 31 -4.10 -2.88 -1.28
CA SER A 31 -5.49 -2.41 -1.42
C SER A 31 -5.59 -0.88 -1.54
N TYR A 32 -4.80 -0.14 -0.75
CA TYR A 32 -4.73 1.32 -0.87
C TYR A 32 -4.11 1.78 -2.19
N LYS A 33 -3.17 1.03 -2.77
CA LYS A 33 -2.63 1.31 -4.10
C LYS A 33 -3.67 1.12 -5.20
N ILE A 34 -4.50 0.08 -5.15
CA ILE A 34 -5.66 -0.06 -6.08
C ILE A 34 -6.56 1.17 -5.96
N ARG A 35 -7.01 1.50 -4.74
CA ARG A 35 -7.88 2.66 -4.52
C ARG A 35 -7.26 3.96 -5.02
N GLN A 36 -5.94 4.09 -4.93
CA GLN A 36 -5.21 5.25 -5.44
C GLN A 36 -5.27 5.33 -6.96
N ILE A 37 -5.07 4.20 -7.66
CA ILE A 37 -5.19 4.11 -9.12
C ILE A 37 -6.64 4.40 -9.55
N VAL A 38 -7.62 3.80 -8.88
CA VAL A 38 -9.05 4.04 -9.12
C VAL A 38 -9.43 5.52 -8.94
N THR A 39 -8.89 6.18 -7.92
CA THR A 39 -9.13 7.62 -7.71
C THR A 39 -8.51 8.46 -8.83
N LEU A 40 -7.35 8.07 -9.35
CA LEU A 40 -6.71 8.73 -10.49
C LEU A 40 -7.51 8.54 -11.78
N LEU A 41 -8.03 7.33 -12.04
CA LEU A 41 -8.92 7.07 -13.15
C LEU A 41 -10.16 7.96 -13.04
N ASN A 42 -10.81 7.99 -11.88
CA ASN A 42 -11.95 8.89 -11.66
C ASN A 42 -11.60 10.37 -11.90
N LEU A 43 -10.43 10.83 -11.51
CA LEU A 43 -9.99 12.21 -11.77
C LEU A 43 -9.74 12.51 -13.24
N GLU A 44 -9.33 11.51 -14.03
CA GLU A 44 -9.10 11.63 -15.47
C GLU A 44 -10.42 11.78 -16.24
N PHE A 45 -11.47 11.07 -15.82
CA PHE A 45 -12.76 11.03 -16.53
C PHE A 45 -13.86 11.94 -15.93
N ASN A 46 -13.75 12.40 -14.67
CA ASN A 46 -14.74 13.32 -14.07
C ASN A 46 -14.46 14.79 -14.41
N LEU A 47 -15.50 15.54 -14.78
CA LEU A 47 -15.31 16.91 -15.33
C LEU A 47 -15.85 18.06 -14.46
N SER A 48 -16.57 17.79 -13.39
CA SER A 48 -17.00 18.88 -12.50
C SER A 48 -15.85 19.33 -11.59
N THR A 49 -15.62 20.64 -11.48
CA THR A 49 -14.57 21.21 -10.61
C THR A 49 -14.74 20.79 -9.14
N SER A 50 -15.99 20.73 -8.67
CA SER A 50 -16.32 20.31 -7.30
C SER A 50 -15.95 18.84 -7.03
N THR A 51 -16.30 17.94 -7.96
CA THR A 51 -15.93 16.51 -7.86
C THR A 51 -14.41 16.33 -7.89
N LYS A 52 -13.73 17.08 -8.76
CA LYS A 52 -12.27 17.06 -8.87
C LYS A 52 -11.59 17.44 -7.56
N GLU A 53 -11.99 18.55 -6.93
CA GLU A 53 -11.42 18.98 -5.64
C GLU A 53 -11.63 17.93 -4.54
N LYS A 54 -12.81 17.32 -4.48
CA LYS A 54 -13.12 16.24 -3.52
C LYS A 54 -12.23 15.02 -3.75
N LEU A 55 -12.09 14.58 -4.99
CA LEU A 55 -11.25 13.42 -5.37
C LEU A 55 -9.77 13.70 -5.12
N GLU A 56 -9.27 14.89 -5.45
CA GLU A 56 -7.87 15.27 -5.15
C GLU A 56 -7.62 15.26 -3.63
N LYS A 57 -8.54 15.79 -2.82
CA LYS A 57 -8.41 15.72 -1.35
C LYS A 57 -8.43 14.27 -0.84
N GLY A 58 -9.33 13.43 -1.36
CA GLY A 58 -9.39 12.01 -1.03
C GLY A 58 -8.10 11.28 -1.38
N TRP A 59 -7.54 11.55 -2.56
CA TRP A 59 -6.27 11.01 -3.02
C TRP A 59 -5.12 11.38 -2.06
N MET A 60 -5.10 12.62 -1.55
CA MET A 60 -4.07 13.09 -0.61
C MET A 60 -4.14 12.40 0.75
N VAL A 61 -5.36 12.16 1.26
CA VAL A 61 -5.57 11.37 2.48
C VAL A 61 -5.08 9.95 2.27
N LEU A 62 -5.44 9.34 1.14
CA LEU A 62 -4.99 7.99 0.80
C LEU A 62 -3.46 7.89 0.66
N GLN A 63 -2.82 8.88 0.06
CA GLN A 63 -1.35 8.96 -0.03
C GLN A 63 -0.69 9.04 1.35
N ASN A 64 -1.29 9.75 2.32
CA ASN A 64 -0.81 9.72 3.71
C ASN A 64 -0.91 8.31 4.30
N SER A 65 -2.05 7.64 4.13
CA SER A 65 -2.26 6.27 4.63
C SER A 65 -1.26 5.29 4.02
N ILE A 66 -0.98 5.39 2.72
CA ILE A 66 0.04 4.59 2.02
C ILE A 66 1.42 4.82 2.64
N MET A 67 1.80 6.08 2.90
CA MET A 67 3.11 6.39 3.51
C MET A 67 3.25 5.84 4.94
N LEU A 68 2.17 5.87 5.72
CA LEU A 68 2.14 5.26 7.05
C LEU A 68 2.30 3.74 6.97
N LYS A 69 1.64 3.10 6.00
CA LYS A 69 1.76 1.65 5.78
C LYS A 69 3.17 1.27 5.32
N GLU A 70 3.80 2.05 4.44
CA GLU A 70 5.19 1.83 4.03
C GLU A 70 6.16 1.90 5.23
N GLN A 71 5.97 2.88 6.11
CA GLN A 71 6.75 2.97 7.35
C GLN A 71 6.49 1.76 8.29
N GLN A 72 5.23 1.32 8.42
CA GLN A 72 4.88 0.13 9.20
C GLN A 72 5.55 -1.12 8.62
N LEU A 73 5.50 -1.33 7.31
CA LEU A 73 6.18 -2.46 6.63
C LEU A 73 7.68 -2.48 6.93
N TRP A 74 8.33 -1.33 6.83
CA TRP A 74 9.76 -1.21 7.13
C TRP A 74 10.06 -1.57 8.59
N ASN A 75 9.26 -1.05 9.53
CA ASN A 75 9.42 -1.34 10.96
C ASN A 75 9.21 -2.83 11.26
N ARG A 76 8.19 -3.47 10.68
CA ARG A 76 7.95 -4.91 10.89
C ARG A 76 9.08 -5.78 10.33
N ARG A 77 9.60 -5.45 9.15
CA ARG A 77 10.80 -6.12 8.58
C ARG A 77 12.01 -5.99 9.50
N LYS A 78 12.23 -4.80 10.05
CA LYS A 78 13.31 -4.56 11.01
C LYS A 78 13.16 -5.44 12.26
N ILE A 79 11.97 -5.47 12.86
CA ILE A 79 11.68 -6.30 14.05
C ILE A 79 11.92 -7.78 13.75
N LEU A 80 11.47 -8.29 12.61
CA LEU A 80 11.71 -9.67 12.19
C LEU A 80 13.21 -9.99 12.10
N ASN A 81 13.97 -9.14 11.42
CA ASN A 81 15.42 -9.31 11.26
C ASN A 81 16.16 -9.27 12.60
N GLU A 82 15.82 -8.33 13.47
CA GLU A 82 16.39 -8.22 14.82
C GLU A 82 16.04 -9.44 15.67
N THR A 83 14.80 -9.91 15.61
CA THR A 83 14.31 -11.09 16.34
C THR A 83 15.05 -12.36 15.90
N MET A 84 15.14 -12.61 14.59
CA MET A 84 15.88 -13.75 14.04
C MET A 84 17.37 -13.69 14.39
N SER A 85 17.98 -12.50 14.30
CA SER A 85 19.39 -12.31 14.67
C SER A 85 19.62 -12.61 16.16
N LEU A 86 18.69 -12.22 17.04
CA LEU A 86 18.75 -12.54 18.46
C LEU A 86 18.64 -14.05 18.72
N MET A 87 17.74 -14.74 18.02
CA MET A 87 17.61 -16.21 18.13
C MET A 87 18.90 -16.92 17.73
N VAL A 88 19.59 -16.45 16.68
CA VAL A 88 20.89 -16.99 16.26
C VAL A 88 21.96 -16.71 17.32
N ASN A 89 22.06 -15.46 17.78
CA ASN A 89 23.08 -15.05 18.76
C ASN A 89 22.93 -15.77 20.10
N ASN A 90 21.70 -16.09 20.50
CA ASN A 90 21.40 -16.87 21.70
C ASN A 90 21.55 -18.39 21.49
N GLY A 91 21.93 -18.83 20.29
CA GLY A 91 22.12 -20.24 19.95
C GLY A 91 20.83 -21.05 19.86
N HIS A 92 19.66 -20.40 19.76
CA HIS A 92 18.37 -21.09 19.66
C HIS A 92 18.13 -21.67 18.26
N ILE A 93 18.62 -21.00 17.23
CA ILE A 93 18.52 -21.46 15.84
C ILE A 93 19.87 -21.31 15.13
N THR A 94 20.07 -22.12 14.10
CA THR A 94 21.23 -22.04 13.21
C THR A 94 21.03 -20.96 12.13
N ASN A 95 22.11 -20.54 11.47
CA ASN A 95 22.04 -19.68 10.29
C ASN A 95 21.19 -20.29 9.16
N LYS A 96 21.17 -21.63 9.03
CA LYS A 96 20.32 -22.31 8.06
C LYS A 96 18.84 -22.11 8.38
N GLN A 97 18.45 -22.26 9.64
CA GLN A 97 17.07 -22.03 10.07
C GLN A 97 16.67 -20.55 9.95
N MET A 98 17.60 -19.61 10.18
CA MET A 98 17.36 -18.20 9.88
C MET A 98 17.08 -17.95 8.39
N PHE A 99 17.79 -18.64 7.49
CA PHE A 99 17.52 -18.56 6.06
C PHE A 99 16.12 -19.10 5.72
N GLU A 100 15.73 -20.23 6.32
CA GLU A 100 14.38 -20.79 6.17
C GLU A 100 13.29 -19.83 6.67
N PHE A 101 13.50 -19.13 7.79
CA PHE A 101 12.56 -18.13 8.28
C PHE A 101 12.46 -16.93 7.34
N ASN A 102 13.59 -16.43 6.82
CA ASN A 102 13.56 -15.38 5.80
C ASN A 102 12.82 -15.82 4.53
N HIS A 103 13.01 -17.06 4.11
CA HIS A 103 12.28 -17.62 2.97
C HIS A 103 10.77 -17.62 3.20
N ASN A 104 10.32 -17.99 4.41
CA ASN A 104 8.90 -17.94 4.78
C ASN A 104 8.33 -16.51 4.73
N ILE A 105 9.08 -15.51 5.20
CA ILE A 105 8.66 -14.09 5.08
C ILE A 105 8.42 -13.73 3.60
N VAL A 106 9.37 -14.08 2.73
CA VAL A 106 9.26 -13.79 1.30
C VAL A 106 8.07 -14.51 0.68
N TYR A 107 7.88 -15.78 1.00
CA TYR A 107 6.78 -16.59 0.50
C TYR A 107 5.42 -16.00 0.88
N GLU A 108 5.20 -15.64 2.14
CA GLU A 108 3.93 -15.06 2.59
C GLU A 108 3.61 -13.74 1.87
N LEU A 109 4.62 -12.89 1.64
CA LEU A 109 4.43 -11.65 0.87
C LEU A 109 4.13 -11.92 -0.60
N GLN A 110 4.76 -12.93 -1.20
CA GLN A 110 4.45 -13.35 -2.57
C GLN A 110 3.01 -13.86 -2.70
N MET A 111 2.52 -14.61 -1.71
CA MET A 111 1.14 -15.08 -1.70
C MET A 111 0.13 -13.94 -1.66
N VAL A 112 0.42 -12.86 -0.94
CA VAL A 112 -0.40 -11.64 -0.97
C VAL A 112 -0.34 -10.97 -2.33
N GLN A 113 0.85 -10.86 -2.94
CA GLN A 113 1.00 -10.27 -4.26
C GLN A 113 0.23 -11.05 -5.34
N ILE A 114 0.32 -12.37 -5.35
CA ILE A 114 -0.41 -13.21 -6.32
C ILE A 114 -1.92 -12.98 -6.21
N LYS A 115 -2.46 -12.98 -4.97
CA LYS A 115 -3.90 -12.69 -4.76
C LYS A 115 -4.29 -11.31 -5.29
N PHE A 116 -3.40 -10.34 -5.15
CA PHE A 116 -3.64 -8.99 -5.63
C PHE A 116 -3.62 -8.93 -7.17
N ASP A 117 -2.68 -9.62 -7.81
CA ASP A 117 -2.60 -9.71 -9.26
C ASP A 117 -3.84 -10.43 -9.82
N ASP A 118 -4.27 -11.54 -9.20
CA ASP A 118 -5.52 -12.26 -9.55
C ASP A 118 -6.77 -11.37 -9.46
N LEU A 119 -6.84 -10.49 -8.45
CA LEU A 119 -7.95 -9.53 -8.29
C LEU A 119 -8.00 -8.52 -9.44
N ILE A 120 -6.83 -8.06 -9.91
CA ILE A 120 -6.72 -7.13 -11.04
C ILE A 120 -7.11 -7.83 -12.35
N GLU A 121 -6.61 -9.05 -12.58
CA GLU A 121 -6.86 -9.80 -13.82
C GLU A 121 -8.31 -10.31 -13.94
N SER A 122 -8.96 -10.60 -12.81
CA SER A 122 -10.34 -11.11 -12.78
C SER A 122 -11.43 -10.05 -13.02
N GLY A 123 -11.07 -8.76 -13.11
CA GLY A 123 -12.04 -7.65 -13.25
C GLY A 123 -12.92 -7.44 -12.00
N SER A 124 -12.57 -8.06 -10.87
CA SER A 124 -13.35 -7.95 -9.63
C SER A 124 -13.37 -6.52 -9.04
N GLU A 125 -12.44 -5.67 -9.48
CA GLU A 125 -12.33 -4.25 -9.15
C GLU A 125 -12.68 -3.36 -10.38
N ASP A 126 -13.44 -3.88 -11.35
CA ASP A 126 -13.92 -3.09 -12.49
C ASP A 126 -14.78 -1.92 -12.00
N MET A 127 -14.43 -0.72 -12.44
CA MET A 127 -14.99 0.51 -11.89
C MET A 127 -15.96 1.16 -12.84
N VAL A 128 -17.15 1.48 -12.33
CA VAL A 128 -18.10 2.37 -13.00
C VAL A 128 -17.67 3.82 -12.74
N VAL A 129 -17.25 4.49 -13.79
CA VAL A 129 -16.89 5.91 -13.81
C VAL A 129 -17.95 6.66 -14.58
N ILE A 130 -18.35 7.85 -14.12
CA ILE A 130 -19.31 8.67 -14.87
C ILE A 130 -18.52 9.65 -15.74
N ASP A 131 -18.54 9.44 -17.05
CA ASP A 131 -18.11 10.44 -18.02
C ASP A 131 -19.17 11.52 -18.13
N GLY A 132 -18.78 12.76 -17.86
CA GLY A 132 -19.64 13.93 -18.04
C GLY A 132 -19.22 14.81 -19.21
N SER A 133 -18.29 14.35 -20.06
CA SER A 133 -17.55 15.21 -21.01
C SER A 133 -18.45 15.69 -22.13
N THR A 134 -19.52 14.95 -22.36
CA THR A 134 -20.56 15.16 -23.36
C THR A 134 -21.81 15.83 -22.79
N GLY A 135 -21.88 16.09 -21.47
CA GLY A 135 -23.06 16.66 -20.79
C GLY A 135 -24.13 15.64 -20.40
N ASP A 136 -24.08 14.42 -20.96
CA ASP A 136 -24.85 13.26 -20.51
C ASP A 136 -23.97 12.42 -19.58
N ALA A 137 -24.47 12.07 -18.39
CA ALA A 137 -23.77 11.21 -17.45
C ALA A 137 -23.74 9.77 -17.99
N GLN A 138 -22.64 9.40 -18.64
CA GLN A 138 -22.45 8.04 -19.16
C GLN A 138 -21.59 7.22 -18.21
N GLU A 139 -22.11 6.08 -17.77
CA GLU A 139 -21.33 5.10 -17.02
C GLU A 139 -20.32 4.39 -17.95
N ILE A 140 -19.05 4.57 -17.68
CA ILE A 140 -17.91 3.89 -18.30
C ILE A 140 -17.38 2.86 -17.30
N ILE A 141 -17.36 1.59 -17.69
CA ILE A 141 -16.68 0.56 -16.92
C ILE A 141 -15.21 0.56 -17.34
N ILE A 142 -14.30 0.73 -16.39
CA ILE A 142 -12.86 0.67 -16.62
C ILE A 142 -12.30 -0.52 -15.85
N GLU A 143 -11.82 -1.50 -16.62
CA GLU A 143 -11.07 -2.64 -16.10
C GLU A 143 -9.65 -2.18 -15.75
N LEU A 144 -9.10 -2.54 -14.59
CA LEU A 144 -7.73 -2.16 -14.22
C LEU A 144 -6.69 -2.75 -15.18
N SER A 145 -6.96 -3.95 -15.71
CA SER A 145 -6.20 -4.61 -16.78
C SER A 145 -6.11 -3.78 -18.06
N SER A 146 -7.05 -2.85 -18.30
CA SER A 146 -7.02 -1.99 -19.48
C SER A 146 -5.82 -1.04 -19.49
N LEU A 147 -5.21 -0.74 -18.34
CA LEU A 147 -3.99 0.07 -18.27
C LEU A 147 -2.80 -0.59 -18.98
N ASP A 148 -2.77 -1.93 -19.05
CA ASP A 148 -1.72 -2.66 -19.76
C ASP A 148 -1.93 -2.65 -21.29
N THR A 149 -3.16 -2.37 -21.73
CA THR A 149 -3.53 -2.39 -23.15
C THR A 149 -3.71 -0.98 -23.76
N ASP A 150 -3.81 0.07 -22.93
CA ASP A 150 -3.80 1.48 -23.35
C ASP A 150 -2.62 2.29 -22.74
N PRO A 151 -1.48 2.37 -23.45
CA PRO A 151 -0.32 3.15 -23.02
C PRO A 151 -0.57 4.65 -22.87
N GLN A 152 -1.55 5.21 -23.61
CA GLN A 152 -1.84 6.64 -23.54
C GLN A 152 -2.59 6.97 -22.25
N LEU A 153 -3.60 6.16 -21.90
CA LEU A 153 -4.28 6.28 -20.62
C LEU A 153 -3.29 6.12 -19.46
N PHE A 154 -2.45 5.09 -19.50
CA PHE A 154 -1.41 4.89 -18.50
C PHE A 154 -0.51 6.12 -18.32
N THR A 155 -0.07 6.72 -19.43
CA THR A 155 0.75 7.94 -19.40
C THR A 155 0.02 9.11 -18.75
N ARG A 156 -1.26 9.33 -19.07
CA ARG A 156 -2.07 10.41 -18.47
C ARG A 156 -2.24 10.21 -16.97
N ILE A 157 -2.51 8.98 -16.54
CA ILE A 157 -2.60 8.61 -15.12
C ILE A 157 -1.26 8.84 -14.40
N LEU A 158 -0.13 8.48 -15.00
CA LEU A 158 1.20 8.70 -14.44
C LEU A 158 1.52 10.20 -14.29
N MET A 159 1.14 11.03 -15.27
CA MET A 159 1.29 12.48 -15.19
C MET A 159 0.42 13.06 -14.07
N LEU A 160 -0.83 12.62 -13.95
CA LEU A 160 -1.74 13.05 -12.88
C LEU A 160 -1.19 12.66 -11.50
N HIS A 161 -0.75 11.42 -11.35
CA HIS A 161 -0.09 10.93 -10.14
C HIS A 161 1.09 11.83 -9.75
N SER A 162 1.99 12.11 -10.71
CA SER A 162 3.17 12.95 -10.48
C SER A 162 2.81 14.37 -10.04
N ARG A 163 1.77 14.96 -10.63
CA ARG A 163 1.26 16.28 -10.23
C ARG A 163 0.71 16.28 -8.80
N LEU A 164 -0.07 15.26 -8.45
CA LEU A 164 -0.64 15.14 -7.10
C LEU A 164 0.42 14.83 -6.05
N ILE A 165 1.42 14.01 -6.36
CA ILE A 165 2.60 13.80 -5.50
C ILE A 165 3.33 15.11 -5.23
N ASN A 166 3.57 15.93 -6.26
CA ASN A 166 4.21 17.23 -6.06
C ASN A 166 3.36 18.14 -5.16
N LYS A 167 2.05 18.20 -5.40
CA LYS A 167 1.11 18.94 -4.56
C LYS A 167 1.14 18.42 -3.12
N TYR A 168 1.21 17.10 -2.94
CA TYR A 168 1.24 16.43 -1.64
C TYR A 168 2.45 16.89 -0.83
N TYR A 169 3.65 16.82 -1.42
CA TYR A 169 4.87 17.23 -0.73
C TYR A 169 4.93 18.73 -0.44
N ILE A 170 4.39 19.58 -1.32
CA ILE A 170 4.27 21.02 -1.05
C ILE A 170 3.39 21.25 0.19
N ILE A 171 2.24 20.60 0.25
CA ILE A 171 1.30 20.74 1.37
C ILE A 171 1.91 20.16 2.65
N LYS A 172 2.50 18.97 2.59
CA LYS A 172 3.18 18.33 3.73
C LYS A 172 4.28 19.22 4.31
N ARG A 173 5.08 19.89 3.47
CA ARG A 173 6.14 20.82 3.91
C ARG A 173 5.57 22.10 4.54
N LYS A 174 4.46 22.62 4.01
CA LYS A 174 3.79 23.81 4.56
C LYS A 174 3.13 23.53 5.92
N LEU A 175 2.54 22.34 6.08
CA LEU A 175 1.84 21.91 7.31
C LEU A 175 2.81 21.38 8.38
N ASN A 176 3.97 22.00 8.56
CA ASN A 176 5.11 21.50 9.35
C ASN A 176 4.88 21.36 10.88
N ARG A 177 3.62 21.29 11.33
CA ARG A 177 3.08 20.83 12.63
C ARG A 177 1.55 20.77 12.45
N SER A 178 0.93 19.69 12.92
CA SER A 178 -0.50 19.59 13.28
C SER A 178 -1.60 19.55 12.19
N TRP A 179 -1.53 18.69 11.17
CA TRP A 179 -2.75 18.10 10.55
C TRP A 179 -2.48 16.65 10.09
N LEU A 180 -2.70 15.70 10.99
CA LEU A 180 -3.14 14.33 10.66
C LEU A 180 -4.41 14.06 11.47
N PRO A 181 -5.60 14.53 11.06
CA PRO A 181 -6.84 14.07 11.68
C PRO A 181 -7.71 13.38 10.62
N TYR A 182 -7.19 12.35 9.94
CA TYR A 182 -7.99 11.42 9.13
C TYR A 182 -7.26 10.07 9.02
N ALA A 183 -6.72 9.59 10.14
CA ALA A 183 -6.31 8.21 10.32
C ALA A 183 -7.14 7.64 11.47
N ASP A 184 -8.43 7.45 11.18
CA ASP A 184 -9.27 6.48 11.88
C ASP A 184 -9.53 5.33 10.89
#